data_AF-A0A182R0Y9-F1
#
_entry.id   AF-A0A182R0Y9-F1
#
_cell.length_a   1.000
_cell.length_b   1.000
_cell.length_c   1.000
_cell.angle_alpha   90.00
_cell.angle_beta   90.00
_cell.angle_gamma   90.00
#
_symmetry.space_group_name_H-M   'P 1'
#
loop_
_entity.id
_entity.type
_entity.pdbx_description
1 polymer ?
#
loop_
_entity_poly.entity_id
_entity_poly.type
_entity_poly.pdbx_seq_one_letter_code
_entity_poly.pdbx_strand_id
1 'polypeptide(L)'
;LVQKMDQNFPLHELHYALRWQMIAGYAGISTVGLFLYWLNVKENHRNEIEMRSARNVIYPLLLAERDREYLKQLRRNRDEEAELMKNVEGWEVGTWYGEPVFKTIPKDKLVEPTFQEFYVHTDYKHMAQRADGKLMN
;
A
#
# COMPACT_ATOMS: atom_id res chain seq x y z
N LEU A 1 -26.48 -62.48 -41.42
CA LEU A 1 -27.04 -61.25 -42.02
C LEU A 1 -27.01 -60.08 -41.04
N VAL A 2 -27.41 -60.28 -39.78
CA VAL A 2 -27.31 -59.27 -38.70
C VAL A 2 -25.86 -58.80 -38.46
N GLN A 3 -24.88 -59.71 -38.48
CA GLN A 3 -23.48 -59.38 -38.20
C GLN A 3 -22.74 -58.59 -39.31
N LYS A 4 -23.26 -58.59 -40.55
CA LYS A 4 -22.69 -57.83 -41.68
C LYS A 4 -23.27 -56.42 -41.81
N MET A 5 -24.40 -56.15 -41.15
CA MET A 5 -25.02 -54.81 -41.15
C MET A 5 -24.28 -53.84 -40.21
N ASP A 6 -23.71 -54.35 -39.12
CA ASP A 6 -23.01 -53.57 -38.10
C ASP A 6 -21.61 -53.08 -38.57
N GLN A 7 -20.98 -53.81 -39.50
CA GLN A 7 -19.65 -53.46 -40.02
C GLN A 7 -19.63 -52.37 -41.10
N ASN A 8 -20.79 -51.98 -41.64
CA ASN A 8 -20.91 -50.97 -42.70
C ASN A 8 -21.35 -49.60 -42.19
N PHE A 9 -21.47 -49.42 -40.87
CA PHE A 9 -21.76 -48.11 -40.29
C PHE A 9 -20.48 -47.23 -40.36
N PRO A 10 -20.51 -46.02 -40.95
CA PRO A 10 -19.32 -45.20 -41.16
C PRO A 10 -18.86 -44.53 -39.85
N LEU A 11 -18.37 -45.35 -38.92
CA LEU A 11 -17.92 -44.94 -37.59
C LEU A 11 -16.80 -43.90 -37.66
N HIS A 12 -15.89 -44.04 -38.64
CA HIS A 12 -14.78 -43.11 -38.84
C HIS A 12 -15.29 -41.68 -39.07
N GLU A 13 -16.14 -41.45 -40.06
CA GLU A 13 -16.69 -40.12 -40.38
C GLU A 13 -17.42 -39.47 -39.19
N LEU A 14 -18.15 -40.25 -38.40
CA LEU A 14 -18.84 -39.77 -37.20
C LEU A 14 -17.88 -39.37 -36.08
N HIS A 15 -16.79 -40.12 -35.87
CA HIS A 15 -15.75 -39.74 -34.92
C HIS A 15 -15.00 -38.47 -35.34
N TYR A 16 -14.78 -38.24 -36.64
CA TYR A 16 -14.16 -37.00 -37.14
C TYR A 16 -15.08 -35.78 -36.99
N ALA A 17 -16.37 -35.93 -37.31
CA ALA A 17 -17.37 -34.90 -37.09
C ALA A 17 -17.51 -34.54 -35.58
N LEU A 18 -17.56 -35.56 -34.71
CA LEU A 18 -17.64 -35.35 -33.26
C LEU A 18 -16.40 -34.62 -32.71
N ARG A 19 -15.19 -34.96 -33.19
CA ARG A 19 -13.94 -34.29 -32.79
C ARG A 19 -13.96 -32.80 -33.12
N TRP A 20 -14.42 -32.43 -34.31
CA TRP A 20 -14.45 -31.02 -34.74
C TRP A 20 -15.51 -30.21 -33.98
N GLN A 21 -16.67 -30.80 -33.69
CA GLN A 21 -17.71 -30.16 -32.87
C GLN A 21 -17.22 -29.89 -31.44
N MET A 22 -16.46 -30.80 -30.85
CA MET A 22 -15.89 -30.60 -29.51
C MET A 22 -14.87 -29.44 -29.49
N ILE A 23 -13.99 -29.35 -30.50
CA ILE A 23 -13.03 -28.25 -30.63
C ILE A 23 -13.76 -26.92 -30.85
N ALA A 24 -14.78 -26.90 -31.71
CA ALA A 24 -15.59 -25.72 -31.97
C ALA A 24 -16.37 -25.27 -30.73
N GLY A 25 -16.95 -26.21 -29.97
CA GLY A 25 -17.62 -25.93 -28.71
C GLY A 25 -16.67 -25.37 -27.65
N TYR A 26 -15.48 -25.97 -27.50
CA TYR A 26 -14.45 -25.47 -26.59
C TYR A 26 -13.98 -24.06 -26.97
N ALA A 27 -13.73 -23.82 -28.25
CA ALA A 27 -13.35 -22.49 -28.75
C ALA A 27 -14.47 -21.47 -28.50
N GLY A 28 -15.74 -21.82 -28.75
CA GLY A 28 -16.89 -20.96 -28.49
C GLY A 28 -17.07 -20.60 -27.02
N ILE A 29 -16.92 -21.57 -26.11
CA ILE A 29 -16.98 -21.31 -24.66
C ILE A 29 -15.80 -20.42 -24.23
N SER A 30 -14.60 -20.69 -24.76
CA SER A 30 -13.39 -19.92 -24.44
C SER A 30 -13.49 -18.48 -24.92
N THR A 31 -13.98 -18.22 -26.14
CA THR A 31 -14.14 -16.86 -26.65
C THR A 31 -15.19 -16.06 -25.87
N VAL A 32 -16.31 -16.69 -25.49
CA VAL A 32 -17.31 -16.07 -24.62
C VAL A 32 -16.72 -15.78 -23.23
N GLY A 33 -15.98 -16.73 -22.65
CA GLY A 33 -15.31 -16.54 -21.37
C GLY A 33 -14.32 -15.37 -21.38
N LEU A 34 -13.50 -15.27 -22.43
CA LEU A 34 -12.56 -14.14 -22.61
C LEU A 34 -13.29 -12.81 -22.79
N PHE A 35 -14.42 -12.80 -23.51
CA PHE A 35 -15.23 -11.59 -23.69
C PHE A 35 -15.83 -11.10 -22.36
N LEU A 36 -16.41 -12.01 -21.57
CA LEU A 36 -16.94 -11.67 -20.23
C LEU A 36 -15.81 -11.23 -19.29
N TYR A 37 -14.65 -11.89 -19.34
CA TYR A 37 -13.47 -11.48 -18.59
C TYR A 37 -13.03 -10.05 -18.96
N TRP A 38 -12.99 -9.72 -20.25
CA TRP A 38 -12.63 -8.38 -20.71
C TRP A 38 -13.60 -7.29 -20.18
N LEU A 39 -14.90 -7.58 -20.15
CA LEU A 39 -15.89 -6.66 -19.55
C LEU A 39 -15.63 -6.43 -18.06
N ASN A 40 -15.35 -7.50 -17.31
CA ASN A 40 -15.01 -7.41 -15.88
C ASN A 40 -13.72 -6.63 -15.63
N VAL A 41 -12.67 -6.87 -16.42
CA VAL A 41 -11.40 -6.13 -16.32
C VAL A 41 -11.62 -4.64 -16.55
N LYS A 42 -12.44 -4.28 -17.55
CA LYS A 42 -12.79 -2.89 -17.84
C LYS A 42 -13.52 -2.23 -16.66
N GLU A 43 -14.45 -2.94 -16.04
CA GLU A 43 -15.18 -2.43 -14.87
C GLU A 43 -14.27 -2.28 -13.65
N ASN A 44 -13.48 -3.31 -13.33
CA ASN A 44 -12.54 -3.27 -12.21
C ASN A 44 -11.51 -2.13 -12.38
N HIS A 45 -11.02 -1.92 -13.60
CA HIS A 45 -10.11 -0.82 -13.89
C HIS A 45 -10.75 0.55 -13.65
N ARG A 46 -12.03 0.73 -14.01
CA ARG A 46 -12.77 1.97 -13.70
C ARG A 46 -12.89 2.17 -12.19
N ASN A 47 -13.23 1.13 -11.44
CA ASN A 47 -13.37 1.19 -9.98
C ASN A 47 -12.03 1.50 -9.29
N GLU A 48 -10.93 0.94 -9.80
CA GLU A 48 -9.58 1.27 -9.32
C GLU A 48 -9.22 2.74 -9.56
N ILE A 49 -9.55 3.28 -10.75
CA ILE A 49 -9.32 4.70 -11.05
C ILE A 49 -10.14 5.59 -10.12
N GLU A 50 -11.40 5.25 -9.88
CA GLU A 50 -12.28 5.97 -8.97
C GLU A 50 -11.71 5.97 -7.53
N MET A 51 -11.31 4.81 -7.03
CA MET A 51 -10.73 4.68 -5.69
C MET A 51 -9.39 5.43 -5.55
N ARG A 52 -8.52 5.39 -6.58
CA ARG A 52 -7.27 6.15 -6.59
C ARG A 52 -7.55 7.65 -6.62
N SER A 53 -8.53 8.10 -7.40
CA SER A 53 -8.96 9.50 -7.44
C SER A 53 -9.48 9.96 -6.09
N ALA A 54 -10.37 9.19 -5.46
CA ALA A 54 -10.88 9.46 -4.12
C ALA A 54 -9.75 9.55 -3.08
N ARG A 55 -8.78 8.63 -3.13
CA ARG A 55 -7.60 8.67 -2.25
C ARG A 55 -6.76 9.93 -2.49
N ASN A 56 -6.52 10.32 -3.73
CA ASN A 56 -5.74 11.51 -4.06
C ASN A 56 -6.39 12.79 -3.53
N VAL A 57 -7.73 12.86 -3.51
CA VAL A 57 -8.47 14.01 -2.96
C VAL A 57 -8.33 14.07 -1.43
N ILE A 58 -8.37 12.93 -0.75
CA ILE A 58 -8.30 12.85 0.72
C ILE A 58 -6.85 12.98 1.24
N TYR A 59 -5.88 12.51 0.46
CA TYR A 59 -4.46 12.50 0.81
C TYR A 59 -3.91 13.84 1.34
N PRO A 60 -4.13 15.01 0.69
CA PRO A 60 -3.63 16.29 1.21
C PRO A 60 -4.23 16.68 2.56
N LEU A 61 -5.48 16.28 2.85
CA LEU A 61 -6.11 16.54 4.16
C LEU A 61 -5.46 15.68 5.24
N LEU A 62 -5.31 14.38 4.99
CA LEU A 62 -4.64 13.47 5.93
C LEU A 62 -3.18 13.86 6.16
N LEU A 63 -2.50 14.31 5.11
CA LEU A 63 -1.13 14.82 5.19
C LEU A 63 -1.07 16.04 6.09
N ALA A 64 -1.95 17.02 5.89
CA ALA A 64 -2.01 18.22 6.71
C ALA A 64 -2.36 17.92 8.18
N GLU A 65 -3.28 16.98 8.44
CA GLU A 65 -3.60 16.54 9.80
C GLU A 65 -2.40 15.87 10.47
N ARG A 66 -1.74 14.95 9.77
CA ARG A 66 -0.51 14.29 10.24
C ARG A 66 0.58 15.31 10.55
N ASP A 67 0.83 16.26 9.66
CA ASP A 67 1.89 17.26 9.80
C ASP A 67 1.58 18.21 10.97
N ARG A 68 0.30 18.55 11.21
CA ARG A 68 -0.12 19.33 12.40
C ARG A 68 0.14 18.57 13.69
N GLU A 69 -0.25 17.31 13.78
CA GLU A 69 -0.02 16.51 14.99
C GLU A 69 1.47 16.27 15.23
N TYR A 70 2.24 16.08 14.16
CA TYR A 70 3.69 15.94 14.23
C TYR A 70 4.36 17.19 14.83
N LEU A 71 4.03 18.39 14.33
CA LEU A 71 4.58 19.64 14.84
C LEU A 71 4.13 19.94 16.28
N LYS A 72 2.89 19.59 16.64
CA LYS A 72 2.40 19.71 18.02
C LYS A 72 3.21 18.83 18.97
N GLN A 73 3.52 17.59 18.57
CA GLN A 73 4.33 16.70 19.40
C GLN A 73 5.76 17.24 19.56
N LEU A 74 6.37 17.72 18.47
CA LEU A 74 7.68 18.36 18.54
C LEU A 74 7.71 19.56 19.50
N ARG A 75 6.64 20.37 19.48
CA ARG A 75 6.51 21.49 20.40
C ARG A 75 6.42 21.04 21.85
N ARG A 76 5.66 19.99 22.15
CA ARG A 76 5.59 19.40 23.50
C ARG A 76 6.96 18.92 23.97
N ASN A 77 7.68 18.16 23.14
CA ASN A 77 9.02 17.68 23.49
C ASN A 77 9.99 18.84 23.76
N ARG A 78 9.91 19.93 22.97
CA ARG A 78 10.71 21.15 23.18
C ARG A 78 10.34 21.88 24.48
N ASP A 79 9.06 21.98 24.78
CA ASP A 79 8.57 22.62 26.01
C ASP A 79 9.00 21.81 27.25
N GLU A 80 8.97 20.48 27.17
CA GLU A 80 9.46 19.56 28.21
C GLU A 80 10.99 19.61 28.37
N GLU A 81 11.75 19.68 27.27
CA GLU A 81 13.21 19.90 27.30
C GLU A 81 13.53 21.22 28.02
N ALA A 82 12.79 22.29 27.68
CA ALA A 82 12.95 23.60 28.30
C ALA A 82 12.64 23.60 29.79
N GLU A 83 11.79 22.70 30.27
CA GLU A 83 11.50 22.51 31.70
C GLU A 83 12.55 21.66 32.40
N LEU A 84 12.96 20.56 31.80
CA LEU A 84 13.94 19.63 32.35
C LEU A 84 15.34 20.27 32.48
N MET A 85 15.72 21.10 31.51
CA MET A 85 17.08 21.64 31.41
C MET A 85 17.26 23.04 32.01
N LYS A 86 16.25 23.60 32.69
CA LYS A 86 16.29 24.98 33.26
C LYS A 86 17.49 25.25 34.17
N ASN A 87 17.95 24.22 34.87
CA ASN A 87 18.97 24.35 35.91
C ASN A 87 20.39 23.97 35.43
N VAL A 88 20.57 23.72 34.12
CA VAL A 88 21.86 23.34 33.55
C VAL A 88 22.54 24.58 32.97
N GLU A 89 23.72 24.92 33.49
CA GLU A 89 24.48 26.08 33.02
C GLU A 89 24.88 25.91 31.54
N GLY A 90 24.62 26.93 30.73
CA GLY A 90 24.98 26.94 29.31
C GLY A 90 24.07 26.10 28.40
N TRP A 91 22.98 25.52 28.91
CA TRP A 91 22.02 24.81 28.06
C TRP A 91 21.09 25.78 27.33
N GLU A 92 21.05 25.65 26.00
CA GLU A 92 20.13 26.37 25.13
C GLU A 92 19.19 25.36 24.45
N VAL A 93 17.88 25.58 24.56
CA VAL A 93 16.86 24.62 24.11
C VAL A 93 16.94 24.38 22.60
N GLY A 94 17.10 23.12 22.21
CA GLY A 94 17.24 22.69 20.82
C GLY A 94 18.62 22.93 20.20
N THR A 95 19.64 23.25 21.01
CA THR A 95 21.05 23.26 20.60
C THR A 95 21.86 22.38 21.56
N TRP A 96 23.07 22.01 21.13
CA TRP A 96 24.03 21.37 22.00
C TRP A 96 24.90 22.44 22.66
N TYR A 97 24.49 22.91 23.85
CA TYR A 97 25.19 23.98 24.59
C TYR A 97 25.51 25.22 23.73
N GLY A 98 24.54 25.67 22.93
CA GLY A 98 24.69 26.82 22.01
C GLY A 98 25.22 26.47 20.62
N GLU A 99 25.74 25.26 20.39
CA GLU A 99 26.12 24.80 19.05
C GLU A 99 24.97 24.05 18.35
N PRO A 100 24.71 24.30 17.05
CA PRO A 100 23.78 23.47 16.30
C PRO A 100 24.32 22.04 16.17
N VAL A 101 23.47 21.05 16.43
CA VAL A 101 23.82 19.62 16.33
C VAL A 101 24.31 19.26 14.92
N PHE A 102 23.65 19.81 13.89
CA PHE A 102 24.02 19.60 12.49
C PHE A 102 24.80 20.80 11.94
N LYS A 103 26.09 20.59 11.66
CA LYS A 103 27.00 21.66 11.19
C LYS A 103 26.91 21.92 9.68
N THR A 104 26.51 20.93 8.90
CA THR A 104 26.50 20.97 7.42
C THR A 104 25.14 21.32 6.81
N ILE A 105 24.08 21.32 7.62
CA ILE A 105 22.70 21.53 7.18
C ILE A 105 22.35 23.02 7.35
N PRO A 106 21.67 23.66 6.38
CA PRO A 106 21.19 25.03 6.55
C PRO A 106 20.22 25.13 7.73
N LYS A 107 20.31 26.23 8.49
CA LYS A 107 19.51 26.45 9.71
C LYS A 107 18.00 26.45 9.47
N ASP A 108 17.57 26.81 8.27
CA ASP A 108 16.14 26.93 7.92
C ASP A 108 15.49 25.58 7.58
N LYS A 109 16.27 24.50 7.51
CA LYS A 109 15.75 23.16 7.22
C LYS A 109 15.35 22.46 8.52
N LEU A 110 14.08 22.07 8.60
CA LEU A 110 13.62 21.16 9.65
C LEU A 110 14.30 19.80 9.48
N VAL A 111 15.11 19.41 10.46
CA VAL A 111 15.63 18.05 10.54
C VAL A 111 14.61 17.19 11.24
N GLU A 112 14.19 16.11 10.59
CA GLU A 112 13.24 15.17 11.17
C GLU A 112 13.91 14.44 12.35
N PRO A 113 13.36 14.52 13.58
CA PRO A 113 13.80 13.69 14.70
C PRO A 113 13.79 12.21 14.36
N THR A 114 14.66 11.47 15.05
CA THR A 114 14.60 10.02 15.06
C THR A 114 13.30 9.52 15.70
N PHE A 115 12.93 8.27 15.42
CA PHE A 115 11.73 7.67 16.02
C PHE A 115 11.79 7.67 17.56
N GLN A 116 12.98 7.47 18.12
CA GLN A 116 13.19 7.52 19.57
C GLN A 116 13.02 8.94 20.11
N GLU A 117 13.59 9.95 19.44
CA GLU A 117 13.46 11.38 19.79
C GLU A 117 12.00 11.86 19.73
N PHE A 118 11.20 11.33 18.80
CA PHE A 118 9.79 11.68 18.71
C PHE A 118 8.96 11.12 19.87
N TYR A 119 9.27 9.90 20.33
CA TYR A 119 8.53 9.17 21.36
C TYR A 119 9.20 9.15 22.76
N VAL A 120 10.16 10.05 23.04
CA VAL A 120 10.95 10.05 24.29
C VAL A 120 10.08 10.01 25.55
N HIS A 121 8.95 10.71 25.54
CA HIS A 121 8.06 10.86 26.69
C HIS A 121 6.98 9.76 26.80
N THR A 122 7.04 8.75 25.92
CA THR A 122 6.07 7.65 25.89
C THR A 122 6.65 6.40 26.53
N ASP A 123 5.80 5.59 27.19
CA ASP A 123 6.23 4.29 27.71
C ASP A 123 6.71 3.36 26.58
N TYR A 124 7.70 2.52 26.89
CA TYR A 124 8.34 1.61 25.94
C TYR A 124 7.32 0.71 25.23
N LYS A 125 6.31 0.22 25.95
CA LYS A 125 5.27 -0.65 25.38
C LYS A 125 4.51 0.03 24.23
N HIS A 126 4.13 1.29 24.42
CA HIS A 126 3.41 2.07 23.41
C HIS A 126 4.32 2.44 22.23
N MET A 127 5.58 2.77 22.50
CA MET A 127 6.58 3.00 21.45
C MET A 127 6.80 1.74 20.61
N ALA A 128 6.98 0.57 21.23
CA ALA A 128 7.21 -0.71 20.55
C ALA A 128 6.04 -1.09 19.63
N GLN A 129 4.80 -0.90 20.09
CA GLN A 129 3.61 -1.15 19.27
C GLN A 129 3.58 -0.29 17.99
N ARG A 130 4.06 0.96 18.07
CA ARG A 130 4.14 1.87 16.93
C ARG A 130 5.32 1.57 16.00
N ALA A 131 6.42 1.07 16.57
CA ALA A 131 7.59 0.64 15.81
C ALA A 131 7.28 -0.61 14.96
N ASP A 132 6.58 -1.59 15.56
CA ASP A 132 6.21 -2.84 14.90
C ASP A 132 5.34 -2.59 13.65
N GLY A 133 4.36 -1.69 13.75
CA GLY A 133 3.55 -1.27 12.60
C GLY A 133 4.33 -0.59 11.47
N LYS A 134 5.51 -0.01 11.75
CA LYS A 134 6.39 0.58 10.73
C LYS A 134 7.38 -0.43 10.12
N LEU A 135 7.69 -1.51 10.86
CA LEU A 135 8.59 -2.59 10.42
C LEU A 135 7.88 -3.70 9.63
N MET A 136 6.54 -3.79 9.73
CA MET A 136 5.72 -4.79 9.03
C MET A 136 5.30 -4.40 7.59
N ASN A 137 5.88 -3.33 7.01
CA ASN A 137 5.68 -2.93 5.60
C ASN A 137 7.00 -2.96 4.81
#